data_AF-A0A1S3MT08-F1
#
_entry.id   AF-A0A1S3MT08-F1
#
_cell.length_a   1.000
_cell.length_b   1.000
_cell.length_c   1.000
_cell.angle_alpha   90.00
_cell.angle_beta   90.00
_cell.angle_gamma   90.00
#
_symmetry.space_group_name_H-M   'P 1'
#
loop_
_entity.id
_entity.type
_entity.pdbx_description
1 polymer ?
#
loop_
_entity_poly.entity_id
_entity_poly.type
_entity_poly.pdbx_seq_one_letter_code
_entity_poly.pdbx_strand_id
1 'polypeptide(L)'
;MIPVYCVVEQADGVVSGGVVSDGDGRGDRHAEFVLVRKDILFTQLVETALVALGYSHNSAVQARGIIKVGRWNPMPIHFLTDAPEATVADMLLDVYHMVTLRILLQSFSRLEDLPSEQWNHATVRNALKELLKEMNQSSLAKECPLSQVAAYVMSCHAT
;
A
#
# COMPACT_ATOMS: atom_id res chain seq x y z
N MET A 1 16.61 17.52 -5.79
CA MET A 1 15.67 17.03 -4.75
C MET A 1 14.54 18.04 -4.67
N ILE A 2 13.30 17.58 -4.58
CA ILE A 2 12.09 18.40 -4.46
C ILE A 2 11.46 18.04 -3.10
N PRO A 3 11.23 19.02 -2.19
CA PRO A 3 10.55 18.77 -0.94
C PRO A 3 9.05 18.64 -1.20
N VAL A 4 8.49 17.49 -0.84
CA VAL A 4 7.05 17.20 -0.98
C VAL A 4 6.46 17.02 0.41
N TYR A 5 5.39 17.77 0.72
CA TYR A 5 4.68 17.61 1.98
C TYR A 5 3.74 16.40 1.90
N CYS A 6 4.07 15.35 2.65
CA CYS A 6 3.36 14.08 2.65
C CYS A 6 2.53 13.94 3.93
N VAL A 7 1.29 13.49 3.81
CA VAL A 7 0.40 13.18 4.92
C VAL A 7 -0.11 11.75 4.72
N VAL A 8 0.30 10.83 5.59
CA VAL A 8 -0.13 9.44 5.58
C VAL A 8 -1.30 9.28 6.54
N GLU A 9 -2.38 8.66 6.07
CA GLU A 9 -3.55 8.31 6.88
C GLU A 9 -3.84 6.82 6.71
N GLN A 10 -4.09 6.09 7.81
CA GLN A 10 -4.65 4.74 7.72
C GLN A 10 -6.15 4.81 7.46
N ALA A 11 -6.60 4.03 6.47
CA ALA A 11 -8.02 3.76 6.29
C ALA A 11 -8.47 2.79 7.39
N ASP A 12 -8.91 3.35 8.52
CA ASP A 12 -9.36 2.57 9.68
C ASP A 12 -10.55 1.68 9.28
N GLY A 13 -10.33 0.37 9.29
CA GLY A 13 -11.40 -0.62 9.23
C GLY A 13 -12.09 -0.61 10.59
N VAL A 14 -13.27 -0.02 10.67
CA VAL A 14 -14.12 -0.02 11.87
C VAL A 14 -14.40 -1.47 12.29
N VAL A 15 -13.62 -1.98 13.26
CA VAL A 15 -13.89 -2.92 14.37
C VAL A 15 -12.54 -3.52 14.82
N SER A 16 -12.15 -3.58 16.09
CA SER A 16 -12.88 -3.96 17.29
C SER A 16 -12.15 -3.45 18.54
N GLY A 17 -12.92 -3.24 19.62
CA GLY A 17 -12.36 -2.92 20.93
C GLY A 17 -11.40 -3.97 21.48
N GLY A 18 -10.54 -3.50 22.38
CA GLY A 18 -9.99 -4.29 23.47
C GLY A 18 -8.80 -5.16 23.13
N VAL A 19 -7.64 -4.57 22.87
CA VAL A 19 -6.40 -4.89 23.59
C VAL A 19 -5.41 -3.75 23.37
N VAL A 20 -5.08 -3.08 24.47
CA VAL A 20 -3.96 -2.13 24.56
C VAL A 20 -2.66 -2.90 24.33
N SER A 21 -2.12 -2.84 23.12
CA SER A 21 -0.70 -3.09 22.91
C SER A 21 0.04 -1.81 23.26
N ASP A 22 0.83 -1.90 24.32
CA ASP A 22 1.70 -0.85 24.84
C ASP A 22 2.68 -0.39 23.74
N GLY A 23 2.50 0.84 23.25
CA GLY A 23 3.28 1.42 22.16
C GLY A 23 2.52 2.46 21.31
N ASP A 24 2.19 3.61 21.91
CA ASP A 24 1.82 4.87 21.24
C ASP A 24 0.64 4.85 20.23
N GLY A 25 -0.51 4.30 20.64
CA GLY A 25 -1.77 4.36 19.88
C GLY A 25 -2.48 5.73 19.92
N ARG A 26 -1.88 6.76 19.30
CA ARG A 26 -2.59 7.98 18.90
C ARG A 26 -2.92 7.86 17.41
N GLY A 27 -4.18 7.99 17.01
CA GLY A 27 -4.63 7.85 15.61
C GLY A 27 -3.63 8.43 14.59
N ASP A 28 -2.97 7.52 13.88
CA ASP A 28 -1.59 7.71 13.41
C ASP A 28 -1.58 8.47 12.07
N ARG A 29 -1.57 9.80 12.15
CA ARG A 29 -1.36 10.70 11.02
C ARG A 29 0.10 11.10 10.95
N HIS A 30 0.87 10.44 10.09
CA HIS A 30 2.27 10.82 9.82
C HIS A 30 2.31 11.95 8.79
N ALA A 31 2.68 13.16 9.19
CA ALA A 31 2.81 14.30 8.28
C ALA A 31 4.22 14.86 8.31
N GLU A 32 4.94 14.77 7.19
CA GLU A 32 6.35 15.16 7.11
C GLU A 32 6.73 15.59 5.69
N PHE A 33 7.77 16.42 5.58
CA PHE A 33 8.40 16.75 4.32
C PHE A 33 9.39 15.67 3.88
N VAL A 34 9.17 15.11 2.70
CA VAL A 34 10.04 14.12 2.08
C VAL A 34 10.81 14.75 0.92
N LEU A 35 12.13 14.48 0.85
CA LEU A 35 12.96 14.89 -0.27
C LEU A 35 12.92 13.83 -1.37
N VAL A 36 12.24 14.13 -2.47
CA VAL A 36 12.12 13.23 -3.63
C VAL A 36 13.10 13.64 -4.73
N ARG A 37 13.66 12.69 -5.46
CA ARG A 37 14.53 13.00 -6.60
C ARG A 37 13.70 13.54 -7.77
N LYS A 38 14.31 14.44 -8.55
CA LYS A 38 13.62 15.17 -9.63
C LYS A 38 13.38 14.29 -10.87
N ASP A 39 14.24 13.30 -11.07
CA ASP A 39 14.30 12.33 -12.15
C ASP A 39 13.42 11.09 -11.92
N ILE A 40 12.75 10.99 -10.77
CA ILE A 40 11.82 9.89 -10.49
C ILE A 40 10.55 10.10 -11.31
N LEU A 41 9.96 9.00 -11.78
CA LEU A 41 8.68 9.02 -12.46
C LEU A 41 7.57 9.45 -11.49
N PHE A 42 6.66 10.28 -11.97
CA PHE A 42 5.56 10.80 -11.16
C PHE A 42 4.65 9.67 -10.64
N THR A 43 4.51 8.59 -11.41
CA THR A 43 3.78 7.37 -11.03
C THR A 43 4.37 6.66 -9.81
N GLN A 44 5.68 6.79 -9.58
CA GLN A 44 6.41 6.20 -8.46
C GLN A 44 6.52 7.13 -7.24
N LEU A 45 5.91 8.33 -7.30
CA LEU A 45 6.02 9.32 -6.24
C LEU A 45 5.50 8.80 -4.89
N VAL A 46 4.33 8.15 -4.88
CA VAL A 46 3.70 7.62 -3.66
C VAL A 46 4.58 6.56 -3.02
N GLU A 47 5.11 5.66 -3.84
CA GLU A 47 5.96 4.56 -3.37
C GLU A 47 7.28 5.09 -2.80
N THR A 48 7.94 5.99 -3.53
CA THR A 48 9.18 6.63 -3.09
C THR A 48 8.97 7.41 -1.78
N ALA A 49 7.85 8.14 -1.68
CA ALA A 49 7.53 8.91 -0.49
C ALA A 49 7.33 8.00 0.72
N LEU A 50 6.57 6.91 0.58
CA LEU A 50 6.35 5.95 1.67
C LEU A 50 7.63 5.25 2.11
N VAL A 51 8.46 4.80 1.17
CA VAL A 51 9.76 4.19 1.49
C VAL A 51 10.66 5.17 2.23
N ALA A 52 10.68 6.44 1.83
CA ALA A 52 11.45 7.47 2.51
C ALA A 52 10.91 7.81 3.92
N LEU A 53 9.61 7.63 4.14
CA LEU A 53 8.97 7.72 5.47
C LEU A 53 9.18 6.44 6.32
N GLY A 54 9.82 5.41 5.79
CA GLY A 54 10.11 4.15 6.50
C GLY A 54 9.05 3.06 6.38
N TYR A 55 8.05 3.23 5.51
CA TYR A 55 7.04 2.20 5.24
C TYR A 55 7.57 1.09 4.33
N SER A 56 6.99 -0.10 4.46
CA SER A 56 7.33 -1.24 3.62
C SER A 56 6.88 -1.04 2.16
N HIS A 57 7.60 -1.64 1.21
CA HIS A 57 7.20 -1.62 -0.20
C HIS A 57 5.81 -2.26 -0.42
N ASN A 58 5.42 -3.25 0.39
CA ASN A 58 4.07 -3.85 0.30
C ASN A 58 2.96 -2.85 0.69
N SER A 59 3.21 -2.01 1.71
CA SER A 59 2.30 -0.93 2.10
C SER A 59 2.18 0.12 0.99
N ALA A 60 3.27 0.37 0.26
CA ALA A 60 3.31 1.33 -0.82
C ALA A 60 2.52 0.92 -2.06
N VAL A 61 2.57 -0.36 -2.45
CA VAL A 61 1.79 -0.88 -3.59
C VAL A 61 0.27 -0.80 -3.33
N GLN A 62 -0.13 -0.91 -2.06
CA GLN A 62 -1.54 -0.85 -1.64
C GLN A 62 -1.98 0.57 -1.24
N ALA A 63 -1.11 1.56 -1.36
CA ALA A 63 -1.40 2.92 -0.96
C ALA A 63 -2.07 3.70 -2.10
N ARG A 64 -3.04 4.53 -1.74
CA ARG A 64 -3.68 5.44 -2.70
C ARG A 64 -3.15 6.86 -2.51
N GLY A 65 -2.57 7.43 -3.56
CA GLY A 65 -2.14 8.83 -3.60
C GLY A 65 -3.26 9.78 -4.02
N ILE A 66 -3.52 10.78 -3.17
CA ILE A 66 -4.40 11.92 -3.43
C ILE A 66 -3.56 13.19 -3.32
N ILE A 67 -3.59 14.03 -4.34
CA ILE A 67 -2.83 15.27 -4.37
C ILE A 67 -3.76 16.47 -4.24
N LYS A 68 -3.33 17.46 -3.48
CA LYS A 68 -4.03 18.74 -3.32
C LYS A 68 -3.07 19.88 -3.63
N VAL A 69 -3.45 20.75 -4.56
CA VAL A 69 -2.65 21.92 -4.95
C VAL A 69 -3.34 23.18 -4.42
N GLY A 70 -2.77 23.80 -3.40
CA GLY A 70 -3.29 25.02 -2.76
C GLY A 70 -4.74 24.87 -2.30
N ARG A 71 -5.66 25.59 -2.96
CA ARG A 71 -7.09 25.58 -2.67
C ARG A 71 -7.91 24.68 -3.58
N TRP A 72 -7.27 23.90 -4.45
CA TRP A 72 -7.97 22.99 -5.35
C TRP A 72 -8.60 21.83 -4.58
N ASN A 73 -9.60 21.21 -5.20
CA ASN A 73 -10.19 19.99 -4.68
C ASN A 73 -9.13 18.87 -4.73
N PRO A 74 -8.99 18.07 -3.66
CA PRO A 74 -8.11 16.90 -3.69
C PRO A 74 -8.52 15.97 -4.82
N MET A 75 -7.54 15.49 -5.58
CA MET A 75 -7.78 14.59 -6.70
C MET A 75 -6.80 13.42 -6.69
N PRO A 76 -7.15 12.26 -7.26
CA PRO A 76 -6.22 11.14 -7.32
C PRO A 76 -4.99 11.49 -8.17
N ILE A 77 -3.82 11.01 -7.76
CA ILE A 77 -2.56 11.37 -8.42
C ILE A 77 -2.51 10.97 -9.90
N HIS A 78 -3.17 9.88 -10.28
CA HIS A 78 -3.22 9.40 -11.67
C HIS A 78 -4.04 10.31 -12.61
N PHE A 79 -4.84 11.25 -12.10
CA PHE A 79 -5.57 12.21 -12.95
C PHE A 79 -4.72 13.42 -13.36
N LEU A 80 -3.52 13.59 -12.79
CA LEU A 80 -2.69 14.75 -13.12
C LEU A 80 -1.96 14.60 -14.46
N THR A 81 -1.66 13.37 -14.86
CA THR A 81 -0.92 13.08 -16.09
C THR A 81 -1.28 11.69 -16.61
N ASP A 82 -1.54 11.61 -17.91
CA ASP A 82 -1.67 10.34 -18.64
C ASP A 82 -0.32 9.85 -19.20
N ALA A 83 0.75 10.65 -19.06
CA ALA A 83 2.09 10.31 -19.52
C ALA A 83 2.86 9.53 -18.43
N PRO A 84 3.06 8.20 -18.58
CA PRO A 84 3.77 7.40 -17.59
C PRO A 84 5.26 7.77 -17.45
N GLU A 85 5.84 8.40 -18.47
CA GLU A 85 7.21 8.92 -18.51
C GLU A 85 7.39 10.28 -17.83
N ALA A 86 6.30 10.95 -17.45
CA ALA A 86 6.38 12.25 -16.79
C ALA A 86 7.12 12.14 -15.45
N THR A 87 8.08 13.01 -15.22
CA THR A 87 8.87 13.01 -13.98
C THR A 87 8.24 13.87 -12.90
N VAL A 88 8.68 13.69 -11.65
CA VAL A 88 8.31 14.56 -10.52
C VAL A 88 8.72 16.00 -10.80
N ALA A 89 9.83 16.23 -11.51
CA ALA A 89 10.20 17.58 -11.94
C ALA A 89 9.16 18.19 -12.88
N ASP A 90 8.77 17.46 -13.92
CA ASP A 90 7.85 17.98 -14.93
C ASP A 90 6.50 18.37 -14.34
N MET A 91 6.03 17.62 -13.33
CA MET A 91 4.70 17.82 -12.73
C MET A 91 4.71 18.74 -11.51
N LEU A 92 5.73 18.67 -10.65
CA LEU A 92 5.71 19.32 -9.32
C LEU A 92 6.77 20.42 -9.12
N LEU A 93 7.75 20.59 -10.02
CA LEU A 93 8.87 21.51 -9.77
C LEU A 93 8.46 22.96 -9.54
N ASP A 94 7.42 23.43 -10.23
CA ASP A 94 6.95 24.82 -10.10
C ASP A 94 5.92 25.00 -8.98
N VAL A 95 5.23 23.92 -8.60
CA VAL A 95 4.07 23.96 -7.71
C VAL A 95 4.30 23.30 -6.34
N TYR A 96 5.48 22.71 -6.08
CA TYR A 96 5.77 21.93 -4.87
C TYR A 96 5.41 22.63 -3.56
N HIS A 97 5.62 23.95 -3.47
CA HIS A 97 5.34 24.76 -2.29
C HIS A 97 3.83 24.90 -1.97
N MET A 98 2.96 24.59 -2.94
CA MET A 98 1.51 24.59 -2.79
C MET A 98 0.94 23.17 -2.73
N VAL A 99 1.76 22.13 -2.94
CA VAL A 99 1.31 20.75 -3.07
C VAL A 99 1.31 20.05 -1.72
N THR A 100 0.24 19.33 -1.45
CA THR A 100 0.15 18.36 -0.35
C THR A 100 -0.20 17.00 -0.94
N LEU A 101 0.65 16.01 -0.68
CA LEU A 101 0.43 14.62 -1.05
C LEU A 101 -0.20 13.89 0.13
N ARG A 102 -1.48 13.52 0.01
CA ARG A 102 -2.19 12.65 0.95
C ARG A 102 -2.06 11.21 0.49
N ILE A 103 -1.62 10.35 1.39
CA ILE A 103 -1.39 8.93 1.13
C ILE A 103 -2.33 8.15 2.04
N LEU A 104 -3.27 7.43 1.44
CA LEU A 104 -4.17 6.56 2.17
C LEU A 104 -3.60 5.14 2.17
N LEU A 105 -3.20 4.66 3.34
CA LEU A 105 -2.80 3.27 3.52
C LEU A 105 -4.06 2.41 3.68
N GLN A 106 -4.24 1.47 2.77
CA GLN A 106 -5.24 0.42 2.96
C GLN A 106 -4.67 -0.63 3.89
N SER A 107 -5.14 -0.66 5.14
CA SER A 107 -4.92 -1.76 6.06
C SER A 107 -6.09 -2.73 5.95
N PHE A 108 -5.91 -3.84 5.26
CA PHE A 108 -6.86 -4.95 5.39
C PHE A 108 -6.52 -5.70 6.69
N SER A 109 -7.24 -5.38 7.76
CA SER A 109 -7.11 -6.06 9.06
C SER A 109 -7.61 -7.50 9.00
N ARG A 110 -8.54 -7.79 8.06
CA ARG A 110 -8.96 -9.14 7.70
C ARG A 110 -8.89 -9.28 6.19
N LEU A 111 -8.31 -10.39 5.76
CA LEU A 111 -8.22 -10.73 4.35
C LEU A 111 -9.61 -10.94 3.70
N GLU A 112 -10.62 -11.21 4.52
CA GLU A 112 -12.03 -11.29 4.12
C GLU A 112 -12.56 -9.98 3.51
N ASP A 113 -11.95 -8.84 3.85
CA ASP A 113 -12.34 -7.51 3.34
C ASP A 113 -11.65 -7.15 2.02
N LEU A 114 -10.76 -8.01 1.50
CA LEU A 114 -10.14 -7.76 0.19
C LEU A 114 -11.14 -8.03 -0.93
N PRO A 115 -11.44 -7.04 -1.80
CA PRO A 115 -12.23 -7.30 -2.99
C PRO A 115 -11.54 -8.35 -3.86
N SER A 116 -12.33 -9.25 -4.46
CA SER A 116 -11.87 -10.43 -5.22
C SER A 116 -10.84 -10.11 -6.31
N GLU A 117 -10.91 -8.92 -6.91
CA GLU A 117 -9.98 -8.44 -7.94
C GLU A 117 -8.58 -8.07 -7.40
N GLN A 118 -8.43 -7.80 -6.10
CA GLN A 118 -7.16 -7.43 -5.47
C GLN A 118 -6.40 -8.64 -4.89
N TRP A 119 -6.96 -9.85 -5.00
CA TRP A 119 -6.27 -11.06 -4.60
C TRP A 119 -5.10 -11.35 -5.55
N ASN A 120 -3.88 -11.28 -5.02
CA ASN A 120 -2.67 -11.61 -5.73
C ASN A 120 -1.94 -12.76 -5.03
N HIS A 121 -0.89 -13.31 -5.64
CA HIS A 121 -0.14 -14.43 -5.07
C HIS A 121 0.40 -14.16 -3.65
N ALA A 122 0.71 -12.91 -3.32
CA ALA A 122 1.21 -12.55 -1.99
C ALA A 122 0.08 -12.52 -0.94
N THR A 123 -1.09 -11.96 -1.27
CA THR A 123 -2.24 -11.91 -0.36
C THR A 123 -2.85 -13.30 -0.17
N VAL A 124 -2.96 -14.11 -1.23
CA VAL A 124 -3.35 -15.53 -1.16
C VAL A 124 -2.39 -16.33 -0.26
N ARG A 125 -1.07 -16.13 -0.41
CA ARG A 125 -0.08 -16.83 0.43
C ARG A 125 -0.20 -16.45 1.90
N ASN A 126 -0.46 -15.19 2.19
CA ASN A 126 -0.66 -14.72 3.56
C ASN A 126 -1.97 -15.28 4.15
N ALA A 127 -3.04 -15.35 3.34
CA ALA A 127 -4.28 -16.05 3.66
C ALA A 127 -4.04 -17.47 4.14
N LEU A 128 -3.34 -18.21 3.28
CA LEU A 128 -3.11 -19.62 3.46
C LEU A 128 -2.25 -19.84 4.71
N LYS A 129 -1.27 -18.97 4.94
CA LYS A 129 -0.40 -19.03 6.10
C LYS A 129 -1.16 -18.81 7.41
N GLU A 130 -2.14 -17.89 7.46
CA GLU A 130 -2.99 -17.71 8.65
C GLU A 130 -3.95 -18.89 8.82
N LEU A 131 -4.64 -19.31 7.76
CA LEU A 131 -5.60 -20.41 7.82
C LEU A 131 -4.94 -21.74 8.24
N LEU A 132 -3.69 -21.97 7.82
CA LEU A 132 -2.92 -23.16 8.23
C LEU A 132 -2.44 -23.16 9.68
N LYS A 133 -2.54 -22.05 10.41
CA LYS A 133 -2.29 -22.05 11.85
C LYS A 133 -3.44 -22.71 12.63
N GLU A 134 -4.66 -22.61 12.11
CA GLU A 134 -5.87 -23.11 12.77
C GLU A 134 -6.42 -24.39 12.14
N MET A 135 -6.15 -24.63 10.85
CA MET A 135 -6.67 -25.76 10.09
C MET A 135 -5.55 -26.61 9.45
N ASN A 136 -5.78 -27.91 9.32
CA ASN A 136 -4.89 -28.79 8.55
C ASN A 136 -5.08 -28.55 7.04
N GLN A 137 -3.99 -28.63 6.26
CA GLN A 137 -3.98 -28.51 4.79
C GLN A 137 -5.07 -29.34 4.10
N SER A 138 -5.31 -30.55 4.60
CA SER A 138 -6.28 -31.49 4.02
C SER A 138 -7.74 -31.07 4.22
N SER A 139 -8.05 -30.31 5.27
CA SER A 139 -9.38 -29.72 5.47
C SER A 139 -9.55 -28.46 4.64
N LEU A 140 -8.50 -27.64 4.54
CA LEU A 140 -8.54 -26.37 3.81
C LEU A 140 -8.67 -26.57 2.29
N ALA A 141 -8.02 -27.60 1.74
CA ALA A 141 -8.09 -27.95 0.32
C ALA A 141 -9.46 -28.48 -0.14
N LYS A 142 -10.38 -28.80 0.80
CA LYS A 142 -11.76 -29.24 0.48
C LYS A 142 -12.73 -28.06 0.33
N GLU A 143 -12.50 -26.99 1.07
CA GLU A 143 -13.36 -25.80 1.13
C GLU A 143 -12.86 -24.65 0.24
N CYS A 144 -11.59 -24.69 -0.19
CA CYS A 144 -10.98 -23.65 -1.01
C CYS A 144 -10.86 -24.11 -2.48
N PRO A 145 -11.14 -23.24 -3.48
CA PRO A 145 -10.91 -23.56 -4.90
C PRO A 145 -9.43 -23.80 -5.25
N LEU A 146 -8.51 -23.52 -4.32
CA LEU A 146 -7.10 -23.91 -4.40
C LEU A 146 -6.97 -25.43 -4.15
N SER A 147 -7.14 -26.22 -5.20
CA SER A 147 -6.84 -27.66 -5.11
C SER A 147 -5.35 -27.88 -4.80
N GLN A 148 -5.07 -29.00 -4.15
CA GLN A 148 -3.83 -29.49 -3.53
C GLN A 148 -2.57 -29.58 -4.44
N VAL A 149 -2.57 -28.90 -5.59
CA VAL A 149 -1.65 -29.17 -6.71
C VAL A 149 -0.39 -28.29 -6.69
N ALA A 150 -0.34 -27.21 -5.90
CA ALA A 150 0.85 -26.34 -5.83
C ALA A 150 1.93 -26.80 -4.84
N ALA A 151 1.68 -27.84 -4.01
CA ALA A 151 2.69 -28.36 -3.09
C ALA A 151 3.72 -29.28 -3.79
N TYR A 152 3.37 -29.88 -4.93
CA TYR A 152 4.26 -30.81 -5.64
C TYR A 152 5.28 -30.11 -6.56
N VAL A 153 5.01 -28.88 -7.00
CA VAL A 153 5.87 -28.20 -7.97
C VAL A 153 7.17 -27.66 -7.34
N MET A 154 7.19 -27.40 -6.02
CA MET A 154 8.43 -27.02 -5.32
C MET A 154 9.34 -28.21 -4.95
N SER A 155 8.93 -29.46 -5.16
CA SER A 155 9.82 -30.63 -4.94
C SER A 155 10.55 -31.10 -6.20
N CYS A 156 10.25 -30.55 -7.39
CA CYS A 156 10.82 -31.03 -8.66
C CYS A 156 11.99 -30.21 -9.22
N HIS A 157 12.52 -29.22 -8.48
CA HIS A 157 13.69 -28.46 -8.93
C HIS A 157 14.83 -28.42 -7.91
N ALA A 158 15.12 -29.58 -7.31
CA ALA A 158 16.41 -29.88 -6.70
C ALA A 158 16.86 -31.23 -7.26
N THR A 159 17.39 -31.22 -8.48
CA THR A 159 18.25 -32.30 -9.00
C THR A 159 19.70 -31.87 -8.83
#